data_AF-A0A2S8BEA1-F1
#
_entry.id   AF-A0A2S8BEA1-F1
#
_cell.length_a   1.000
_cell.length_b   1.000
_cell.length_c   1.000
_cell.angle_alpha   90.00
_cell.angle_beta   90.00
_cell.angle_gamma   90.00
#
_symmetry.space_group_name_H-M   'P 1'
#
loop_
_entity.id
_entity.type
_entity.pdbx_description
1 polymer ?
#
loop_
_entity_poly.entity_id
_entity_poly.type
_entity_poly.pdbx_seq_one_letter_code
_entity_poly.pdbx_strand_id
1 'polypeptide(L)'
;MRHWRATVRWADGEPATAELTVAVDSLEVLHGEGGVTPLSGPEKALVRSNALRSLDARRYPQIRFAANTVEPTADGYRLTGELDIHGTTRRQVIELRTTNSGAMWELSSKAAVRQSDFGVRPYSMMMGALKVADEVTVTFHATRATDT
;
A
#
# COMPACT_ATOMS: atom_id res chain seq x y z
N MET A 1 -1.69 1.70 -7.40
CA MET A 1 -2.69 0.61 -7.55
C MET A 1 -4.05 1.25 -7.53
N ARG A 2 -4.92 0.95 -8.51
CA ARG A 2 -6.19 1.69 -8.68
C ARG A 2 -7.42 1.00 -8.10
N HIS A 3 -7.39 -0.30 -7.88
CA HIS A 3 -8.52 -1.04 -7.33
C HIS A 3 -8.22 -1.43 -5.90
N TRP A 4 -8.87 -0.75 -4.97
CA TRP A 4 -8.76 -1.00 -3.55
C TRP A 4 -10.11 -0.73 -2.87
N ARG A 5 -10.28 -1.30 -1.68
CA ARG A 5 -11.41 -1.04 -0.80
C ARG A 5 -10.89 -0.87 0.61
N ALA A 6 -11.29 0.21 1.26
CA ALA A 6 -11.12 0.41 2.69
C ALA A 6 -12.48 0.31 3.37
N THR A 7 -12.55 -0.37 4.51
CA THR A 7 -13.73 -0.39 5.38
C THR A 7 -13.34 -0.08 6.80
N VAL A 8 -14.17 0.70 7.49
CA VAL A 8 -13.99 1.05 8.90
C VAL A 8 -15.24 0.60 9.64
N ARG A 9 -15.06 -0.09 10.77
CA ARG A 9 -16.15 -0.34 11.71
C ARG A 9 -16.06 0.66 12.86
N TRP A 10 -17.22 1.19 13.23
CA TRP A 10 -17.36 2.18 14.28
C TRP A 10 -18.03 1.53 15.49
N ALA A 11 -17.58 1.91 16.69
CA ALA A 11 -18.19 1.54 17.96
C ALA A 11 -18.20 2.79 18.84
N ASP A 12 -19.34 3.10 19.48
CA ASP A 12 -19.49 4.25 20.38
C ASP A 12 -19.05 5.60 19.79
N GLY A 13 -19.23 5.78 18.47
CA GLY A 13 -18.86 7.00 17.74
C GLY A 13 -17.39 7.07 17.31
N GLU A 14 -16.57 6.08 17.66
CA GLU A 14 -15.14 6.03 17.37
C GLU A 14 -14.80 4.88 16.40
N PRO A 15 -13.74 5.00 15.58
CA PRO A 15 -13.30 3.92 14.70
C PRO A 15 -12.65 2.80 15.53
N ALA A 16 -13.22 1.61 15.47
CA ALA A 16 -12.77 0.45 16.26
C ALA A 16 -11.84 -0.49 15.48
N THR A 17 -12.12 -0.72 14.19
CA THR A 17 -11.30 -1.55 13.30
C THR A 17 -11.26 -0.97 11.90
N ALA A 18 -10.17 -1.17 11.18
CA ALA A 18 -10.05 -0.78 9.77
C ALA A 18 -9.45 -1.90 8.93
N GLU A 19 -9.95 -2.08 7.72
CA GLU A 19 -9.40 -3.03 6.75
C GLU A 19 -9.15 -2.32 5.42
N LEU A 20 -8.01 -2.61 4.79
CA LEU A 20 -7.68 -2.22 3.42
C LEU A 20 -7.39 -3.48 2.61
N THR A 21 -8.07 -3.64 1.48
CA THR A 21 -7.77 -4.68 0.49
C THR A 21 -7.41 -4.03 -0.83
N VAL A 22 -6.29 -4.44 -1.43
CA VAL A 22 -5.81 -3.92 -2.71
C VAL A 22 -5.67 -5.07 -3.70
N ALA A 23 -6.23 -4.92 -4.90
CA ALA A 23 -6.06 -5.90 -5.97
C ALA A 23 -4.68 -5.70 -6.61
N VAL A 24 -3.85 -6.74 -6.58
CA VAL A 24 -2.44 -6.67 -7.03
C VAL A 24 -2.36 -6.39 -8.53
N ASP A 25 -3.26 -6.95 -9.31
CA ASP A 25 -3.34 -6.74 -10.76
C ASP A 25 -3.70 -5.30 -11.16
N SER A 26 -4.23 -4.48 -10.24
CA SER A 26 -4.48 -3.06 -10.44
C SER A 26 -3.23 -2.18 -10.32
N LEU A 27 -2.04 -2.78 -10.17
CA LEU A 27 -0.76 -2.09 -10.20
C LEU A 27 -0.55 -1.41 -11.57
N GLU A 28 -0.13 -0.15 -11.52
CA GLU A 28 0.29 0.63 -12.68
C GLU A 28 1.63 1.28 -12.39
N VAL A 29 2.47 1.35 -13.42
CA VAL A 29 3.75 2.06 -13.36
C VAL A 29 3.50 3.46 -13.93
N LEU A 30 3.52 4.47 -13.06
CA LEU A 30 3.24 5.85 -13.45
C LEU A 30 4.45 6.51 -14.09
N HIS A 31 5.61 6.40 -13.45
CA HIS A 31 6.89 6.93 -13.89
C HIS A 31 8.04 6.10 -13.29
N GLY A 32 9.26 6.38 -13.73
CA GLY A 32 10.49 5.88 -13.12
C GLY A 32 11.46 7.04 -12.94
N GLU A 33 12.30 6.95 -11.91
CA GLU A 33 13.28 7.98 -11.55
C GLU A 33 14.71 7.41 -11.66
N GLY A 34 15.71 8.28 -11.83
CA GLY A 34 17.13 7.90 -11.86
C GLY A 34 17.65 7.38 -13.22
N GLY A 35 16.78 7.28 -14.24
CA GLY A 35 17.18 7.01 -15.62
C GLY A 35 17.45 8.29 -16.42
N VAL A 36 18.21 8.19 -17.52
CA VAL A 36 18.49 9.31 -18.44
C VAL A 36 17.27 9.76 -19.24
N THR A 37 16.29 8.88 -19.43
CA THR A 37 15.04 9.16 -20.14
C THR A 37 13.85 8.65 -19.33
N PRO A 38 12.67 9.30 -19.43
CA PRO A 38 11.44 8.77 -18.86
C PRO A 38 11.10 7.39 -19.45
N LEU A 39 10.45 6.54 -18.65
CA LEU A 39 9.99 5.23 -19.13
C LEU A 39 8.94 5.39 -20.24
N SER A 40 9.19 4.73 -21.36
CA SER A 40 8.23 4.55 -22.45
C SER A 40 7.07 3.59 -22.06
N GLY A 41 6.01 3.57 -22.87
CA GLY A 41 4.88 2.65 -22.67
C GLY A 41 5.30 1.17 -22.59
N PRO A 42 6.08 0.65 -23.56
CA PRO A 42 6.59 -0.72 -23.51
C PRO A 42 7.42 -1.03 -22.27
N GLU A 43 8.27 -0.10 -21.82
CA GLU A 43 9.08 -0.27 -20.61
C GLU A 43 8.21 -0.32 -19.35
N LYS A 44 7.21 0.57 -19.23
CA LYS A 44 6.23 0.52 -18.13
C LYS A 44 5.48 -0.80 -18.10
N ALA A 45 5.10 -1.35 -19.26
CA ALA A 45 4.43 -2.64 -19.35
C ALA A 45 5.34 -3.80 -18.89
N LEU A 46 6.63 -3.77 -19.26
CA LEU A 46 7.60 -4.76 -18.80
C LEU A 46 7.85 -4.68 -17.30
N VAL A 47 8.04 -3.47 -16.75
CA VAL A 47 8.20 -3.24 -15.30
C VAL A 47 6.97 -3.75 -14.54
N ARG A 48 5.77 -3.42 -15.01
CA ARG A 48 4.51 -3.95 -14.43
C ARG A 48 4.49 -5.47 -14.45
N SER A 49 4.83 -6.11 -15.58
CA SER A 49 4.88 -7.57 -15.71
C SER A 49 5.83 -8.21 -14.70
N ASN A 50 7.03 -7.63 -14.52
CA ASN A 50 8.00 -8.10 -13.54
C ASN A 50 7.52 -7.92 -12.10
N ALA A 51 6.87 -6.79 -11.77
CA ALA A 51 6.29 -6.55 -10.45
C ALA A 51 5.19 -7.57 -10.13
N LEU A 52 4.25 -7.80 -11.05
CA LEU A 52 3.17 -8.78 -10.88
C LEU A 52 3.69 -10.21 -10.72
N ARG A 53 4.79 -10.55 -11.42
CA ARG A 53 5.46 -11.85 -11.27
C ARG A 53 6.15 -11.98 -9.91
N SER A 54 6.82 -10.93 -9.45
CA SER A 54 7.52 -10.92 -8.17
C SER A 54 6.56 -11.04 -6.99
N LEU A 55 5.36 -10.47 -7.11
CA LEU A 55 4.25 -10.59 -6.16
C LEU A 55 3.42 -11.87 -6.34
N ASP A 56 3.74 -12.72 -7.32
CA ASP A 56 2.96 -13.89 -7.73
C ASP A 56 1.44 -13.59 -7.74
N ALA A 57 1.06 -12.54 -8.46
CA ALA A 57 -0.30 -11.98 -8.44
C ALA A 57 -1.40 -12.97 -8.86
N ARG A 58 -1.04 -14.08 -9.52
CA ARG A 58 -2.00 -15.15 -9.85
C ARG A 58 -2.34 -15.99 -8.63
N ARG A 59 -1.35 -16.30 -7.79
CA ARG A 59 -1.52 -17.09 -6.56
C ARG A 59 -1.98 -16.22 -5.39
N TYR A 60 -1.50 -14.97 -5.33
CA TYR A 60 -1.80 -14.00 -4.28
C TYR A 60 -2.38 -12.72 -4.90
N PRO A 61 -3.67 -12.73 -5.28
CA PRO A 61 -4.28 -11.63 -6.03
C PRO A 61 -4.55 -10.38 -5.20
N GLN A 62 -4.41 -10.45 -3.87
CA GLN A 62 -4.73 -9.38 -2.94
C GLN A 62 -3.60 -9.11 -1.95
N ILE A 63 -3.44 -7.84 -1.60
CA ILE A 63 -2.72 -7.39 -0.42
C ILE A 63 -3.76 -6.91 0.59
N ARG A 64 -3.63 -7.29 1.86
CA ARG A 64 -4.60 -6.97 2.90
C ARG A 64 -3.92 -6.39 4.13
N PHE A 65 -4.47 -5.31 4.67
CA PHE A 65 -4.13 -4.80 5.99
C PHE A 65 -5.38 -4.80 6.86
N ALA A 66 -5.31 -5.36 8.06
CA ALA A 66 -6.41 -5.42 9.02
C ALA A 66 -5.96 -4.92 10.39
N ALA A 67 -6.39 -3.71 10.75
CA ALA A 67 -6.16 -3.10 12.05
C ALA A 67 -7.23 -3.53 13.06
N ASN A 68 -6.77 -4.08 14.17
CA ASN A 68 -7.58 -4.46 15.33
C ASN A 68 -7.35 -3.52 16.53
N THR A 69 -6.44 -2.57 16.40
CA THR A 69 -6.22 -1.49 17.37
C THR A 69 -6.11 -0.17 16.62
N VAL A 70 -6.96 0.77 17.00
CA VAL A 70 -7.06 2.10 16.40
C VAL A 70 -6.97 3.10 17.55
N GLU A 71 -5.87 3.83 17.62
CA GLU A 71 -5.58 4.76 18.71
C GLU A 71 -5.61 6.19 18.16
N PRO A 72 -6.35 7.13 18.77
CA PRO A 72 -6.32 8.52 18.35
C PRO A 72 -4.93 9.12 18.58
N THR A 73 -4.49 9.97 17.66
CA THR A 73 -3.28 10.78 17.76
C THR A 73 -3.63 12.26 17.57
N ALA A 74 -2.64 13.15 17.68
CA ALA A 74 -2.86 14.59 17.48
C ALA A 74 -3.36 14.93 16.07
N ASP A 75 -2.95 14.16 15.06
CA ASP A 75 -3.19 14.45 13.63
C ASP A 75 -4.05 13.38 12.93
N GLY A 76 -4.63 12.43 13.68
CA GLY A 76 -5.43 11.33 13.14
C GLY A 76 -5.39 10.08 14.02
N TYR A 77 -4.90 8.96 13.48
CA TYR A 77 -4.92 7.66 14.17
C TYR A 77 -3.64 6.85 13.95
N ARG A 78 -3.23 6.11 14.98
CA ARG A 78 -2.26 5.02 14.87
C ARG A 78 -3.04 3.72 14.71
N LEU A 79 -2.80 3.04 13.60
CA LEU A 79 -3.42 1.74 13.30
C LEU A 79 -2.38 0.64 13.54
N THR A 80 -2.68 -0.28 14.45
CA THR A 80 -1.89 -1.51 14.62
C THR A 80 -2.70 -2.69 14.12
N GLY A 81 -2.08 -3.50 13.26
CA GLY A 81 -2.76 -4.61 12.61
C GLY A 81 -1.83 -5.60 11.94
N GLU A 82 -2.43 -6.51 11.20
CA GLU A 82 -1.73 -7.51 10.39
C GLU A 82 -1.74 -7.09 8.92
N LEU A 83 -0.57 -7.09 8.30
CA LEU A 83 -0.35 -6.89 6.87
C LEU A 83 -0.06 -8.25 6.23
N ASP A 84 -0.87 -8.64 5.26
CA ASP A 84 -0.68 -9.82 4.42
C ASP A 84 -0.24 -9.41 3.02
N ILE A 85 0.93 -9.88 2.62
CA ILE A 85 1.50 -9.72 1.29
C ILE A 85 2.06 -11.07 0.87
N HIS A 86 1.71 -11.53 -0.33
CA HIS A 86 2.29 -12.75 -0.92
C HIS A 86 2.14 -13.98 0.01
N GLY A 87 0.99 -14.06 0.70
CA GLY A 87 0.65 -15.13 1.64
C GLY A 87 1.46 -15.16 2.93
N THR A 88 2.26 -14.14 3.19
CA THR A 88 2.96 -13.95 4.46
C THR A 88 2.27 -12.84 5.22
N THR A 89 1.89 -13.12 6.46
CA THR A 89 1.25 -12.14 7.35
C THR A 89 2.22 -11.67 8.42
N ARG A 90 2.29 -10.36 8.66
CA ARG A 90 3.11 -9.75 9.71
C ARG A 90 2.42 -8.56 10.33
N ARG A 91 2.68 -8.33 11.62
CA ARG A 91 2.27 -7.12 12.33
C ARG A 91 2.89 -5.88 11.67
N GLN A 92 2.05 -4.87 11.43
CA GLN A 92 2.41 -3.57 10.89
C GLN A 92 1.73 -2.45 11.68
N VAL A 93 2.44 -1.35 11.89
CA VAL A 93 1.89 -0.11 12.44
C VAL A 93 1.84 0.95 11.32
N ILE A 94 0.71 1.64 11.20
CA ILE A 94 0.48 2.70 10.22
C ILE A 94 0.04 3.96 10.94
N GLU A 95 0.74 5.06 10.71
CA GLU A 95 0.32 6.40 11.12
C GLU A 95 -0.60 6.98 10.03
N LEU A 96 -1.88 7.12 10.33
CA LEU A 96 -2.90 7.66 9.44
C LEU A 96 -3.22 9.09 9.85
N ARG A 97 -2.88 10.06 9.00
CA ARG A 97 -3.29 11.45 9.16
C ARG A 97 -4.70 11.64 8.62
N THR A 98 -5.50 12.41 9.34
CA THR A 98 -6.86 12.78 8.93
C THR A 98 -7.06 14.28 9.03
N THR A 99 -7.47 14.92 7.94
CA THR A 99 -7.86 16.33 7.91
C THR A 99 -9.35 16.42 7.59
N ASN A 100 -10.09 17.19 8.39
CA ASN A 100 -11.50 17.46 8.14
C ASN A 100 -11.65 18.85 7.51
N SER A 101 -12.15 18.91 6.27
CA SER A 101 -12.44 20.16 5.55
C SER A 101 -13.93 20.54 5.58
N GLY A 102 -14.69 19.98 6.52
CA GLY A 102 -16.13 20.19 6.70
C GLY A 102 -16.96 19.18 5.93
N ALA A 103 -16.90 19.19 4.60
CA ALA A 103 -17.67 18.28 3.74
C ALA A 103 -16.96 16.95 3.46
N MET A 104 -15.66 16.88 3.74
CA MET A 104 -14.80 15.77 3.33
C MET A 104 -13.70 15.54 4.36
N TRP A 105 -13.45 14.26 4.63
CA TRP A 105 -12.24 13.79 5.28
C TRP A 105 -11.19 13.50 4.22
N GLU A 106 -10.01 14.04 4.42
CA GLU A 106 -8.81 13.65 3.70
C GLU A 106 -7.99 12.71 4.59
N LEU A 107 -7.62 11.56 4.04
CA LEU A 107 -6.84 10.55 4.73
C LEU A 107 -5.51 10.39 4.01
N SER A 108 -4.40 10.37 4.76
CA SER A 108 -3.08 10.12 4.20
C SER A 108 -2.20 9.28 5.12
N SER A 109 -1.37 8.42 4.55
CA SER A 109 -0.33 7.71 5.29
C SER A 109 0.88 7.42 4.42
N LYS A 110 2.01 7.18 5.10
CA LYS A 110 3.27 6.75 4.49
C LYS A 110 3.88 5.67 5.40
N ALA A 111 4.18 4.51 4.83
CA ALA A 111 4.80 3.40 5.55
C ALA A 111 5.94 2.80 4.73
N ALA A 112 6.97 2.29 5.40
CA ALA A 112 8.01 1.49 4.76
C ALA A 112 7.66 0.01 4.92
N VAL A 113 7.78 -0.75 3.84
CA VAL A 113 7.55 -2.20 3.80
C VAL A 113 8.77 -2.85 3.16
N ARG A 114 9.37 -3.83 3.83
CA ARG A 114 10.48 -4.60 3.27
C ARG A 114 9.94 -5.83 2.54
N GLN A 115 10.19 -5.94 1.23
CA GLN A 115 9.65 -7.01 0.39
C GLN A 115 10.09 -8.40 0.84
N SER A 116 11.37 -8.55 1.21
CA SER A 116 11.94 -9.82 1.64
C SER A 116 11.30 -10.38 2.91
N ASP A 117 10.75 -9.54 3.79
CA ASP A 117 10.00 -9.98 4.96
C ASP A 117 8.74 -10.77 4.58
N PHE A 118 8.19 -10.52 3.40
CA PHE A 118 7.00 -11.16 2.85
C PHE A 118 7.32 -12.26 1.82
N GLY A 119 8.59 -12.66 1.72
CA GLY A 119 9.03 -13.66 0.75
C GLY A 119 9.03 -13.19 -0.71
N VAL A 120 8.82 -11.88 -0.93
CA VAL A 120 8.92 -11.25 -2.26
C VAL A 120 10.40 -10.98 -2.51
N ARG A 121 10.97 -11.65 -3.50
CA ARG A 121 12.38 -11.43 -3.87
C ARG A 121 12.50 -10.14 -4.68
N PRO A 122 13.30 -9.15 -4.24
CA PRO A 122 13.51 -7.95 -5.01
C PRO A 122 14.08 -8.27 -6.40
N TYR A 123 13.53 -7.61 -7.42
CA TYR A 123 13.97 -7.81 -8.79
C TYR A 123 15.40 -7.30 -9.00
N SER A 124 16.23 -8.06 -9.72
CA SER A 124 17.63 -7.72 -9.99
C SER A 124 18.05 -8.24 -11.37
N MET A 125 18.90 -7.47 -12.07
CA MET A 125 19.50 -7.81 -13.36
C MET A 125 20.98 -7.41 -13.41
N MET A 126 21.70 -7.91 -14.41
CA MET A 126 23.10 -7.55 -14.70
C MET A 126 24.03 -7.69 -13.48
N MET A 127 23.95 -8.84 -12.79
CA MET A 127 24.72 -9.10 -11.57
C MET A 127 24.53 -8.03 -10.47
N GLY A 128 23.35 -7.39 -10.42
CA GLY A 128 23.00 -6.38 -9.41
C GLY A 128 23.23 -4.93 -9.83
N ALA A 129 23.73 -4.68 -11.06
CA ALA A 129 23.87 -3.32 -11.59
C ALA A 129 22.51 -2.60 -11.74
N LEU A 130 21.43 -3.37 -11.96
CA LEU A 130 20.05 -2.88 -11.87
C LEU A 130 19.31 -3.68 -10.82
N LYS A 131 18.83 -3.02 -9.77
CA LYS A 131 18.08 -3.66 -8.68
C LYS A 131 16.93 -2.80 -8.21
N VAL A 132 15.83 -3.45 -7.86
CA VAL A 132 14.76 -2.83 -7.08
C VAL A 132 15.17 -2.87 -5.61
N ALA A 133 14.99 -1.76 -4.90
CA ALA A 133 15.26 -1.70 -3.47
C ALA A 133 14.36 -2.68 -2.72
N ASP A 134 14.89 -3.34 -1.70
CA ASP A 134 14.11 -4.28 -0.88
C ASP A 134 13.05 -3.54 -0.04
N GLU A 135 13.43 -2.39 0.53
CA GLU A 135 12.50 -1.48 1.18
C GLU A 135 11.71 -0.67 0.16
N VAL A 136 10.38 -0.69 0.32
CA VAL A 136 9.42 0.03 -0.51
C VAL A 136 8.66 1.00 0.38
N THR A 137 8.62 2.26 -0.03
CA THR A 137 7.71 3.24 0.58
C THR A 137 6.32 3.09 -0.05
N VAL A 138 5.32 2.86 0.79
CA VAL A 138 3.91 2.85 0.42
C VAL A 138 3.28 4.15 0.88
N THR A 139 2.66 4.88 -0.05
CA THR A 139 1.84 6.04 0.26
C THR A 139 0.38 5.73 -0.03
N PHE A 140 -0.51 6.20 0.84
CA PHE A 140 -1.95 6.08 0.68
C PHE A 140 -2.58 7.46 0.81
N HIS A 141 -3.53 7.73 -0.08
CA HIS A 141 -4.37 8.92 -0.06
C HIS A 141 -5.80 8.52 -0.40
N ALA A 142 -6.76 9.00 0.38
CA ALA A 142 -8.17 8.80 0.11
C ALA A 142 -8.98 9.99 0.61
N THR A 143 -10.19 10.13 0.07
CA THR A 143 -11.19 11.06 0.57
C THR A 143 -12.48 10.33 0.90
N ARG A 144 -13.18 10.80 1.93
CA ARG A 144 -14.50 10.31 2.33
C ARG A 144 -15.42 11.51 2.59
N ALA A 145 -16.61 11.52 2.01
CA ALA A 145 -17.62 12.52 2.37
C ALA A 145 -18.01 12.36 3.85
N THR A 146 -18.16 13.48 4.57
CA THR A 146 -18.77 13.44 5.90
C THR A 146 -20.22 13.01 5.77
N ASP A 147 -20.66 12.09 6.62
CA ASP A 147 -22.08 11.83 6.77
C ASP A 147 -22.69 13.07 7.46
N THR A 148 -23.49 13.84 6.72
CA THR A 148 -24.21 15.03 7.22
C THR A 148 -25.46 14.61 7.98
#